data_AF-A0A2E9R081-F1
#
_entry.id   AF-A0A2E9R081-F1
#
_cell.length_a   1.000
_cell.length_b   1.000
_cell.length_c   1.000
_cell.angle_alpha   90.00
_cell.angle_beta   90.00
_cell.angle_gamma   90.00
#
_symmetry.space_group_name_H-M   'P 1'
#
loop_
_entity.id
_entity.type
_entity.pdbx_description
1 polymer ?
#
loop_
_entity_poly.entity_id
_entity_poly.type
_entity_poly.pdbx_seq_one_letter_code
_entity_poly.pdbx_strand_id
1 'polypeptide(L)'
;MVVFNLAAIPVALLIALVCWGINFVIPFSDGPYEWFIIGLVTTVVSGICEVVGLEGRLFWIPMWLLGIIVSAYQSYALWGGLGAAIGVGALIGSVVVLILVIRADEQKQWKEAPRKFAEARDYMRGGQDEKMWEALEVAFFVPAFLTMTPAMYSHTIEVLQLIAEYTDVNGYPDFVLDVIEALEDMMMAARDVGERPEGFDENKEFVERLIKNRGALPPPEDD
;
A
#
# COMPACT_ATOMS: atom_id res chain seq x y z
N MET A 1 2.09 -14.44 -25.22
CA MET A 1 2.40 -14.29 -23.79
C MET A 1 2.88 -12.87 -23.61
N VAL A 2 2.02 -11.99 -23.09
CA VAL A 2 2.33 -10.57 -23.02
C VAL A 2 3.24 -10.35 -21.80
N VAL A 3 4.51 -10.06 -22.07
CA VAL A 3 5.57 -9.87 -21.05
C VAL A 3 5.45 -8.50 -20.34
N PHE A 4 4.64 -7.59 -20.89
CA PHE A 4 4.43 -6.23 -20.41
C PHE A 4 2.97 -5.99 -20.04
N ASN A 5 2.67 -5.41 -18.87
CA ASN A 5 1.32 -4.89 -18.68
C ASN A 5 1.08 -3.67 -19.58
N LEU A 6 -0.18 -3.38 -19.90
CA LEU A 6 -0.55 -2.25 -20.78
C LEU A 6 0.00 -0.91 -20.27
N ALA A 7 0.10 -0.74 -18.95
CA ALA A 7 0.69 0.45 -18.31
C ALA A 7 2.20 0.58 -18.54
N ALA A 8 2.94 -0.50 -18.80
CA ALA A 8 4.37 -0.42 -19.06
C ALA A 8 4.70 0.21 -20.42
N ILE A 9 3.78 0.18 -21.40
CA ILE A 9 3.99 0.80 -22.72
C ILE A 9 4.16 2.32 -22.63
N PRO A 10 3.21 3.10 -22.06
CA PRO A 10 3.37 4.54 -21.93
C PRO A 10 4.57 4.92 -21.05
N VAL A 11 4.85 4.14 -19.99
CA VAL A 11 6.02 4.40 -19.14
C VAL A 11 7.34 4.16 -19.89
N ALA A 12 7.43 3.09 -20.69
CA ALA A 12 8.59 2.83 -21.54
C ALA A 12 8.79 3.94 -22.61
N LEU A 13 7.70 4.45 -23.19
CA LEU A 13 7.77 5.58 -24.13
C LEU A 13 8.27 6.86 -23.46
N LEU A 14 7.83 7.14 -22.23
CA LEU A 14 8.32 8.28 -21.46
C LEU A 14 9.81 8.14 -21.12
N ILE A 15 10.25 6.95 -20.70
CA ILE A 15 11.67 6.66 -20.46
C ILE A 15 12.47 6.89 -21.75
N ALA A 16 12.02 6.34 -22.88
CA ALA A 16 12.69 6.51 -24.17
C ALA A 16 12.76 7.99 -24.59
N LEU A 17 11.69 8.76 -24.38
CA LEU A 17 11.65 10.20 -24.67
C LEU A 17 12.67 10.98 -23.82
N VAL A 18 12.75 10.67 -22.51
CA VAL A 18 13.71 11.32 -21.60
C VAL A 18 15.14 10.94 -21.95
N CYS A 19 15.42 9.65 -22.19
CA CYS A 19 16.73 9.18 -22.62
C CYS A 19 17.15 9.82 -23.95
N TRP A 20 16.22 9.96 -24.90
CA TRP A 20 16.47 10.64 -26.17
C TRP A 20 16.83 12.12 -25.98
N GLY A 21 16.10 12.82 -25.11
CA GLY A 21 16.40 14.21 -24.75
C GLY A 21 17.77 14.37 -24.07
N ILE A 22 18.15 13.45 -23.17
CA ILE A 22 19.48 13.46 -22.53
C ILE A 22 20.56 13.21 -23.58
N ASN A 23 20.39 12.21 -24.44
CA ASN A 23 21.34 11.86 -25.50
C ASN A 23 21.61 13.04 -26.47
N PHE A 24 20.60 13.90 -26.69
CA PHE A 24 20.76 15.10 -27.50
C PHE A 24 21.72 16.13 -26.89
N VAL A 25 21.75 16.24 -25.55
CA VAL A 25 22.61 17.20 -24.82
C VAL A 25 23.97 16.60 -24.47
N ILE A 26 23.98 15.32 -24.09
CA ILE A 26 25.16 14.56 -23.72
C ILE A 26 25.13 13.25 -24.53
N PRO A 27 25.84 13.18 -25.67
CA PRO A 27 25.80 12.00 -26.51
C PRO A 27 26.37 10.80 -25.75
N PHE A 28 25.57 9.74 -25.68
CA PHE A 28 25.98 8.47 -25.10
C PHE A 28 27.01 7.81 -26.02
N SER A 29 28.10 7.33 -25.43
CA SER A 29 28.97 6.37 -26.08
C SER A 29 28.48 4.97 -25.73
N ASP A 30 28.42 4.07 -26.73
CA ASP A 30 28.07 2.66 -26.53
C ASP A 30 28.97 2.08 -25.42
N GLY A 31 28.39 1.83 -24.24
CA GLY A 31 29.17 1.40 -23.09
C GLY A 31 28.41 1.37 -21.76
N PRO A 32 29.07 0.93 -20.67
CA PRO A 32 28.42 0.77 -19.36
C PRO A 32 27.80 2.07 -18.81
N TYR A 33 28.35 3.23 -19.20
CA TYR A 33 27.85 4.54 -18.79
C TYR A 33 26.45 4.86 -19.36
N GLU A 34 26.19 4.49 -20.62
CA GLU A 34 24.88 4.64 -21.23
C GLU A 34 23.82 3.81 -20.49
N TRP A 35 24.11 2.53 -20.29
CA TRP A 35 23.19 1.63 -19.59
C TRP A 35 22.96 2.03 -18.13
N PHE A 36 23.98 2.62 -17.49
CA PHE A 36 23.81 3.24 -16.17
C PHE A 36 22.81 4.39 -16.19
N ILE A 37 22.93 5.32 -17.15
CA ILE A 37 21.99 6.44 -17.30
C ILE A 37 20.59 5.93 -17.62
N ILE A 38 20.46 4.98 -18.56
CA ILE A 38 19.17 4.36 -18.89
C ILE A 38 18.56 3.73 -17.63
N GLY A 39 19.34 3.03 -16.82
CA GLY A 39 18.88 2.46 -15.55
C GLY A 39 18.39 3.54 -14.57
N LEU A 40 19.11 4.64 -14.42
CA LEU A 40 18.72 5.73 -13.53
C LEU A 40 17.44 6.42 -14.01
N VAL A 41 17.36 6.74 -15.30
CA VAL A 41 16.17 7.34 -15.91
C VAL A 41 14.98 6.40 -15.77
N THR A 42 15.19 5.11 -16.03
CA THR A 42 14.16 4.08 -15.83
C THR A 42 13.66 4.10 -14.40
N THR A 43 14.57 4.10 -13.41
CA THR A 43 14.22 4.15 -11.98
C THR A 43 13.36 5.37 -11.64
N VAL A 44 13.82 6.56 -12.03
CA VAL A 44 13.17 7.83 -11.66
C VAL A 44 11.83 7.98 -12.36
N VAL A 45 11.78 7.81 -13.69
CA VAL A 45 10.56 8.02 -14.47
C VAL A 45 9.49 6.99 -14.08
N SER A 46 9.85 5.72 -13.99
CA SER A 46 8.87 4.70 -13.60
C SER A 46 8.45 4.82 -12.13
N GLY A 47 9.35 5.23 -11.22
CA GLY A 47 8.99 5.52 -9.84
C GLY A 47 7.99 6.67 -9.73
N ILE A 48 8.17 7.75 -10.50
CA ILE A 48 7.19 8.86 -10.58
C ILE A 48 5.86 8.36 -11.17
N CYS A 49 5.90 7.54 -12.23
CA CYS A 49 4.71 6.95 -12.83
C CYS A 49 3.93 6.07 -11.83
N GLU A 50 4.62 5.28 -11.02
CA GLU A 50 3.99 4.43 -10.00
C GLU A 50 3.27 5.27 -8.94
N VAL A 51 3.87 6.39 -8.50
CA VAL A 51 3.24 7.33 -7.55
C VAL A 51 1.95 7.96 -8.11
N VAL A 52 1.84 8.13 -9.43
CA VAL A 52 0.61 8.65 -10.06
C VAL A 52 -0.37 7.55 -10.49
N GLY A 53 -0.15 6.30 -10.06
CA GLY A 53 -1.02 5.15 -10.34
C GLY A 53 -0.77 4.46 -11.69
N LEU A 54 0.29 4.83 -12.41
CA LEU A 54 0.72 4.13 -13.62
C LEU A 54 1.76 3.06 -13.26
N GLU A 55 1.27 1.92 -12.78
CA GLU A 55 2.10 0.79 -12.36
C GLU A 55 2.70 0.05 -13.56
N GLY A 56 3.81 0.54 -14.12
CA GLY A 56 4.55 -0.15 -15.17
C GLY A 56 5.26 -1.40 -14.62
N ARG A 57 4.87 -2.59 -15.10
CA ARG A 57 5.46 -3.87 -14.68
C ARG A 57 5.97 -4.65 -15.89
N LEU A 58 7.18 -5.20 -15.76
CA LEU A 58 7.73 -6.18 -16.70
C LEU A 58 7.70 -7.56 -16.02
N PHE A 59 6.98 -8.51 -16.61
CA PHE A 59 6.51 -9.72 -15.94
C PHE A 59 5.71 -9.35 -14.67
N TRP A 60 6.29 -9.50 -13.48
CA TRP A 60 5.74 -9.09 -12.19
C TRP A 60 6.64 -8.05 -11.48
N ILE A 61 7.75 -7.67 -12.10
CA ILE A 61 8.76 -6.81 -11.49
C ILE A 61 8.43 -5.35 -11.83
N PRO A 62 8.28 -4.45 -10.83
CA PRO A 62 8.13 -3.02 -11.06
C PRO A 62 9.30 -2.48 -11.88
N MET A 63 9.02 -1.66 -12.89
CA MET A 63 10.08 -1.18 -13.78
C MET A 63 11.12 -0.31 -13.05
N TRP A 64 10.75 0.36 -11.97
CA TRP A 64 11.72 1.16 -11.21
C TRP A 64 12.78 0.27 -10.55
N LEU A 65 12.38 -0.92 -10.10
CA LEU A 65 13.28 -1.90 -9.52
C LEU A 65 14.25 -2.45 -10.58
N LEU A 66 13.77 -2.67 -11.80
CA LEU A 66 14.65 -3.04 -12.93
C LEU A 66 15.67 -1.94 -13.23
N GLY A 67 15.25 -0.67 -13.19
CA GLY A 67 16.16 0.46 -13.32
C GLY A 67 17.28 0.43 -12.28
N ILE A 68 16.97 0.12 -11.01
CA ILE A 68 17.96 0.00 -9.95
C ILE A 68 18.92 -1.16 -10.22
N ILE A 69 18.41 -2.33 -10.61
CA ILE A 69 19.24 -3.52 -10.91
C ILE A 69 20.21 -3.21 -12.05
N VAL A 70 19.72 -2.61 -13.14
CA VAL A 70 20.55 -2.23 -14.28
C VAL A 70 21.58 -1.19 -13.86
N SER A 71 21.18 -0.15 -13.12
CA SER A 71 22.11 0.88 -12.64
C SER A 71 23.20 0.30 -11.76
N ALA A 72 22.85 -0.58 -10.81
CA ALA A 72 23.79 -1.21 -9.89
C ALA A 72 24.80 -2.11 -10.62
N TYR A 73 24.31 -2.94 -11.56
CA TYR A 73 25.18 -3.80 -12.37
C TYR A 73 26.17 -2.97 -13.20
N GLN A 74 25.69 -1.91 -13.85
CA GLN A 74 26.55 -1.06 -14.69
C GLN A 74 27.51 -0.20 -13.86
N SER A 75 27.09 0.22 -12.65
CA SER A 75 27.97 0.91 -11.70
C SER A 75 29.16 0.03 -11.33
N TYR A 76 28.93 -1.26 -11.10
CA TYR A 76 30.01 -2.21 -10.86
C TYR A 76 30.94 -2.35 -12.07
N ALA A 77 30.40 -2.39 -13.28
CA ALA A 77 31.23 -2.45 -14.50
C ALA A 77 32.10 -1.19 -14.69
N LEU A 78 31.63 -0.01 -14.28
CA LEU A 78 32.36 1.26 -14.38
C LEU A 78 33.40 1.47 -13.28
N TRP A 79 33.04 1.16 -12.03
CA TRP A 79 33.81 1.56 -10.85
C TRP A 79 34.18 0.39 -9.93
N GLY A 80 33.98 -0.85 -10.37
CA GLY A 80 34.28 -2.06 -9.61
C GLY A 80 33.52 -2.10 -8.28
N GLY A 81 34.20 -2.52 -7.21
CA GLY A 81 33.60 -2.65 -5.88
C GLY A 81 32.98 -1.36 -5.32
N LEU A 82 33.51 -0.20 -5.68
CA LEU A 82 32.99 1.09 -5.25
C LEU A 82 31.63 1.39 -5.92
N GLY A 83 31.49 1.03 -7.20
CA GLY A 83 30.22 1.12 -7.92
C GLY A 83 29.14 0.18 -7.38
N ALA A 84 29.52 -1.05 -7.01
CA ALA A 84 28.60 -1.97 -6.32
C ALA A 84 28.12 -1.41 -4.96
N ALA A 85 29.01 -0.80 -4.18
CA ALA A 85 28.63 -0.19 -2.91
C ALA A 85 27.61 0.96 -3.09
N ILE A 86 27.78 1.78 -4.14
CA ILE A 86 26.82 2.85 -4.49
C ILE A 86 25.47 2.25 -4.89
N GLY A 87 25.46 1.21 -5.74
CA GLY A 87 24.22 0.55 -6.16
C GLY A 87 23.44 -0.08 -5.00
N VAL A 88 24.14 -0.77 -4.10
CA VAL A 88 23.54 -1.34 -2.87
C VAL A 88 23.03 -0.23 -1.94
N GLY A 89 23.82 0.84 -1.76
CA GLY A 89 23.41 1.99 -0.95
C GLY A 89 22.16 2.68 -1.51
N ALA A 90 22.06 2.81 -2.84
CA ALA A 90 20.88 3.36 -3.50
C ALA A 90 19.64 2.47 -3.29
N LEU A 91 19.78 1.15 -3.44
CA LEU A 91 18.69 0.21 -3.18
C LEU A 91 18.20 0.29 -1.73
N ILE A 92 19.12 0.26 -0.76
CA ILE A 92 18.78 0.42 0.67
C ILE A 92 18.10 1.78 0.90
N GLY A 93 18.63 2.85 0.32
CA GLY A 93 18.05 4.19 0.38
C GLY A 93 16.62 4.23 -0.16
N SER A 94 16.36 3.61 -1.31
CA SER A 94 15.02 3.51 -1.89
C SER A 94 14.05 2.77 -0.98
N VAL A 95 14.47 1.66 -0.37
CA VAL A 95 13.65 0.93 0.61
C VAL A 95 13.34 1.79 1.83
N VAL A 96 14.32 2.52 2.36
CA VAL A 96 14.12 3.46 3.48
C VAL A 96 13.13 4.56 3.10
N VAL A 97 13.28 5.16 1.93
CA VAL A 97 12.34 6.19 1.44
C VAL A 97 10.93 5.62 1.31
N LEU A 98 10.78 4.41 0.78
CA LEU A 98 9.49 3.74 0.64
C LEU A 98 8.82 3.51 2.01
N ILE A 99 9.58 3.05 3.02
CA ILE A 99 9.08 2.90 4.39
C ILE A 99 8.65 4.26 4.96
N LEU A 100 9.42 5.34 4.73
CA LEU A 100 9.06 6.68 5.20
C LEU A 100 7.79 7.21 4.53
N VAL A 101 7.61 6.97 3.23
CA VAL A 101 6.40 7.36 2.49
C VAL A 101 5.17 6.61 3.02
N ILE A 102 5.26 5.29 3.20
CA ILE A 102 4.15 4.50 3.76
C ILE A 102 3.80 4.99 5.17
N ARG A 103 4.80 5.25 6.02
CA ARG A 103 4.55 5.81 7.36
C ARG A 103 3.89 7.18 7.32
N ALA A 104 4.27 8.05 6.38
CA ALA A 104 3.65 9.36 6.22
C ALA A 104 2.19 9.23 5.76
N ASP A 105 1.91 8.28 4.86
CA ASP A 105 0.55 7.98 4.41
C ASP A 105 -0.32 7.42 5.55
N GLU A 106 0.18 6.44 6.32
CA GLU A 106 -0.52 5.93 7.51
C GLU A 106 -0.82 7.04 8.54
N GLN A 107 0.11 7.99 8.74
CA GLN A 107 -0.14 9.14 9.62
C GLN A 107 -1.23 10.06 9.08
N LYS A 108 -1.32 10.21 7.76
CA LYS A 108 -2.37 11.00 7.12
C LYS A 108 -3.72 10.31 7.26
N GLN A 109 -3.79 9.00 6.98
CA GLN A 109 -4.98 8.18 7.16
C GLN A 109 -5.47 8.25 8.61
N TRP A 110 -4.59 8.10 9.60
CA TRP A 110 -4.95 8.22 11.01
C TRP A 110 -5.52 9.61 11.37
N LYS A 111 -4.99 10.70 10.80
CA LYS A 111 -5.54 12.04 11.04
C LYS A 111 -6.95 12.20 10.48
N GLU A 112 -7.29 11.46 9.44
CA GLU A 112 -8.62 11.51 8.80
C GLU A 112 -9.62 10.53 9.43
N ALA A 113 -9.15 9.42 10.02
CA ALA A 113 -9.99 8.34 10.54
C ALA A 113 -11.03 8.79 11.60
N PRO A 114 -10.71 9.59 12.64
CA PRO A 114 -11.70 10.05 13.63
C PRO A 114 -12.81 10.91 13.02
N ARG A 115 -12.47 11.75 12.03
CA ARG A 115 -13.46 12.57 11.31
C ARG A 115 -14.39 11.67 10.50
N LYS A 116 -13.83 10.66 9.83
CA LYS A 116 -14.58 9.70 9.03
C LYS A 116 -15.47 8.79 9.87
N PHE A 117 -15.04 8.43 11.07
CA PHE A 117 -15.88 7.73 12.03
C PHE A 117 -17.11 8.55 12.45
N ALA A 118 -16.92 9.85 12.73
CA ALA A 118 -18.05 10.73 13.04
C ALA A 118 -19.04 10.84 11.85
N GLU A 119 -18.52 10.99 10.63
CA GLU A 119 -19.35 10.97 9.41
C GLU A 119 -20.12 9.64 9.27
N ALA A 120 -19.47 8.49 9.50
CA ALA A 120 -20.11 7.17 9.43
C ALA A 120 -21.28 7.03 10.42
N ARG A 121 -21.09 7.47 11.67
CA ARG A 121 -22.13 7.43 12.70
C ARG A 121 -23.35 8.29 12.33
N ASP A 122 -23.11 9.46 11.73
CA ASP A 122 -24.19 10.33 11.26
C ASP A 122 -24.93 9.72 10.06
N TYR A 123 -24.21 9.06 9.14
CA TYR A 123 -24.82 8.35 8.01
C TYR A 123 -25.66 7.15 8.44
N MET A 124 -25.20 6.38 9.43
CA MET A 124 -25.97 5.27 10.01
C MET A 124 -27.31 5.76 10.57
N ARG A 125 -27.29 6.83 11.37
CA ARG A 125 -28.53 7.43 11.93
C ARG A 125 -29.44 8.01 10.85
N GLY A 126 -28.87 8.44 9.74
CA GLY A 126 -29.58 8.96 8.58
C GLY A 126 -30.04 7.90 7.58
N GLY A 127 -29.76 6.61 7.79
CA GLY A 127 -30.08 5.52 6.86
C GLY A 127 -29.37 5.63 5.51
N GLN A 128 -28.16 6.21 5.47
CA GLN A 128 -27.33 6.36 4.28
C GLN A 128 -26.22 5.31 4.23
N ASP A 129 -26.61 4.05 4.12
CA ASP A 129 -25.74 2.88 4.30
C ASP A 129 -24.51 2.90 3.38
N GLU A 130 -24.68 3.23 2.10
CA GLU A 130 -23.56 3.28 1.14
C GLU A 130 -22.47 4.26 1.58
N LYS A 131 -22.87 5.47 2.01
CA LYS A 131 -21.94 6.50 2.49
C LYS A 131 -21.34 6.17 3.86
N MET A 132 -22.09 5.45 4.70
CA MET A 132 -21.58 4.92 5.96
C MET A 132 -20.41 3.98 5.67
N TRP A 133 -20.59 3.02 4.77
CA TRP A 133 -19.53 2.07 4.42
C TRP A 133 -18.31 2.73 3.75
N GLU A 134 -18.52 3.71 2.87
CA GLU A 134 -17.42 4.52 2.31
C GLU A 134 -16.64 5.27 3.40
N ALA A 135 -17.34 5.78 4.42
CA ALA A 135 -16.68 6.43 5.55
C ALA A 135 -15.94 5.42 6.43
N LEU A 136 -16.49 4.22 6.61
CA LEU A 136 -15.87 3.12 7.36
C LEU A 136 -14.57 2.61 6.72
N GLU A 137 -14.45 2.63 5.38
CA GLU A 137 -13.19 2.28 4.70
C GLU A 137 -11.99 3.11 5.16
N VAL A 138 -12.24 4.38 5.50
CA VAL A 138 -11.18 5.29 5.97
C VAL A 138 -11.13 5.32 7.50
N ALA A 139 -12.26 5.10 8.18
CA ALA A 139 -12.33 5.09 9.64
C ALA A 139 -11.69 3.83 10.25
N PHE A 140 -11.82 2.67 9.60
CA PHE A 140 -11.20 1.43 10.05
C PHE A 140 -9.69 1.45 9.79
N PHE A 141 -8.92 1.79 10.82
CA PHE A 141 -7.49 2.04 10.70
C PHE A 141 -6.67 1.05 11.55
N VAL A 142 -6.01 0.10 10.89
CA VAL A 142 -5.02 -0.78 11.51
C VAL A 142 -3.68 -0.60 10.79
N PRO A 143 -2.69 0.10 11.39
CA PRO A 143 -1.44 0.40 10.72
C PRO A 143 -0.61 -0.86 10.48
N ALA A 144 0.11 -0.88 9.36
CA ALA A 144 1.10 -1.90 9.04
C ALA A 144 2.48 -1.54 9.63
N PHE A 145 2.88 -0.25 9.61
CA PHE A 145 4.22 0.20 10.00
C PHE A 145 4.27 1.13 11.20
N LEU A 146 3.21 1.89 11.48
CA LEU A 146 3.11 2.68 12.69
C LEU A 146 2.89 1.78 13.91
N THR A 147 3.58 2.10 15.00
CA THR A 147 3.29 1.49 16.30
C THR A 147 1.91 1.92 16.74
N MET A 148 1.02 0.95 16.99
CA MET A 148 -0.32 1.23 17.49
C MET A 148 -0.23 1.93 18.85
N THR A 149 -0.89 3.07 18.95
CA THR A 149 -1.02 3.82 20.21
C THR A 149 -2.32 3.43 20.92
N PRO A 150 -2.46 3.64 22.24
CA PRO A 150 -3.71 3.39 22.95
C PRO A 150 -4.93 4.07 22.32
N ALA A 151 -4.75 5.28 21.76
CA ALA A 151 -5.81 5.99 21.07
C ALA A 151 -6.26 5.29 19.76
N MET A 152 -5.32 4.69 19.02
CA MET A 152 -5.64 3.92 17.80
C MET A 152 -6.39 2.63 18.14
N TYR A 153 -6.01 1.95 19.22
CA TYR A 153 -6.75 0.79 19.74
C TYR A 153 -8.18 1.18 20.09
N SER A 154 -8.38 2.20 20.94
CA SER A 154 -9.71 2.66 21.33
C SER A 154 -10.56 3.07 20.13
N HIS A 155 -10.01 3.81 19.18
CA HIS A 155 -10.72 4.19 17.96
C HIS A 155 -11.14 2.99 17.13
N THR A 156 -10.27 2.00 16.94
CA THR A 156 -10.61 0.81 16.15
C THR A 156 -11.70 -0.02 16.81
N ILE A 157 -11.63 -0.16 18.14
CA ILE A 157 -12.68 -0.81 18.95
C ILE A 157 -14.02 -0.08 18.76
N GLU A 158 -14.05 1.26 18.84
CA GLU A 158 -15.27 2.03 18.60
C GLU A 158 -15.83 1.86 17.18
N VAL A 159 -14.96 1.71 16.18
CA VAL A 159 -15.37 1.40 14.80
C VAL A 159 -15.97 0.00 14.71
N LEU A 160 -15.36 -1.01 15.33
CA LEU A 160 -15.87 -2.38 15.36
C LEU A 160 -17.24 -2.46 16.03
N GLN A 161 -17.42 -1.77 17.17
CA GLN A 161 -18.70 -1.69 17.87
C GLN A 161 -19.80 -1.07 17.00
N LEU A 162 -19.48 -0.03 16.22
CA LEU A 162 -20.44 0.57 15.28
C LEU A 162 -20.83 -0.41 14.17
N ILE A 163 -19.87 -1.19 13.65
CA ILE A 163 -20.13 -2.21 12.64
C ILE A 163 -21.01 -3.32 13.25
N ALA A 164 -20.68 -3.79 14.46
CA ALA A 164 -21.46 -4.80 15.19
C ALA A 164 -22.91 -4.34 15.41
N GLU A 165 -23.11 -3.11 15.89
CA GLU A 165 -24.45 -2.51 16.06
C GLU A 165 -25.22 -2.48 14.74
N TYR A 166 -24.58 -2.07 13.64
CA TYR A 166 -25.21 -2.07 12.34
C TYR A 166 -25.56 -3.48 11.85
N THR A 167 -24.67 -4.45 12.00
CA THR A 167 -24.89 -5.83 11.56
C THR A 167 -26.00 -6.53 12.34
N ASP A 168 -26.09 -6.27 13.66
CA ASP A 168 -27.15 -6.80 14.53
C ASP A 168 -28.52 -6.23 14.11
N VAL A 169 -28.62 -4.90 13.95
CA VAL A 169 -29.87 -4.22 13.55
C VAL A 169 -30.35 -4.67 12.16
N ASN A 170 -29.44 -4.99 11.24
CA ASN A 170 -29.78 -5.39 9.87
C ASN A 170 -29.89 -6.91 9.67
N GLY A 171 -29.81 -7.71 10.74
CA GLY A 171 -30.04 -9.16 10.69
C GLY A 171 -28.99 -9.92 9.90
N TYR A 172 -27.72 -9.53 10.03
CA TYR A 172 -26.61 -10.29 9.48
C TYR A 172 -26.48 -11.64 10.19
N PRO A 173 -25.87 -12.66 9.56
CA PRO A 173 -25.64 -13.94 10.21
C PRO A 173 -24.77 -13.80 11.48
N ASP A 174 -25.07 -14.58 12.51
CA ASP A 174 -24.37 -14.55 13.81
C ASP A 174 -22.84 -14.68 13.67
N PHE A 175 -22.35 -15.47 12.71
CA PHE A 175 -20.91 -15.63 12.50
C PHE A 175 -20.20 -14.31 12.14
N VAL A 176 -20.90 -13.34 11.55
CA VAL A 176 -20.32 -12.02 11.24
C VAL A 176 -20.08 -11.24 12.53
N LEU A 177 -21.05 -11.29 13.45
CA LEU A 177 -20.94 -10.68 14.76
C LEU A 177 -19.84 -11.35 15.57
N ASP A 178 -19.79 -12.68 15.58
CA ASP A 178 -18.75 -13.45 16.27
C ASP A 178 -17.33 -13.05 15.82
N VAL A 179 -17.13 -12.83 14.52
CA VAL A 179 -15.82 -12.40 13.98
C VAL A 179 -15.48 -10.97 14.38
N ILE A 180 -16.46 -10.06 14.38
CA ILE A 180 -16.25 -8.66 14.80
C ILE A 180 -15.91 -8.60 16.29
N GLU A 181 -16.67 -9.30 17.13
CA GLU A 181 -16.44 -9.39 18.57
C GLU A 181 -15.10 -10.04 18.90
N ALA A 182 -14.74 -11.13 18.20
CA ALA A 182 -13.44 -11.76 18.36
C ALA A 182 -12.29 -10.79 18.01
N LEU A 183 -12.42 -10.00 16.95
CA LEU A 183 -11.43 -8.99 16.60
C LEU A 183 -11.36 -7.87 17.65
N GLU A 184 -12.49 -7.46 18.21
CA GLU A 184 -12.56 -6.48 19.28
C GLU A 184 -11.81 -6.96 20.53
N ASP A 185 -12.08 -8.20 20.97
CA ASP A 185 -11.41 -8.85 22.10
C ASP A 185 -9.90 -8.99 21.86
N MET A 186 -9.50 -9.38 20.65
CA MET A 186 -8.10 -9.44 20.26
C MET A 186 -7.43 -8.05 20.32
N MET A 187 -8.12 -7.00 19.89
CA MET A 187 -7.63 -5.62 19.96
C MET A 187 -7.51 -5.12 21.41
N MET A 188 -8.45 -5.50 22.28
CA MET A 188 -8.36 -5.22 23.71
C MET A 188 -7.18 -5.95 24.36
N ALA A 189 -6.99 -7.23 24.05
CA ALA A 189 -5.85 -8.00 24.56
C ALA A 189 -4.51 -7.45 24.05
N ALA A 190 -4.43 -7.10 22.77
CA ALA A 190 -3.23 -6.52 22.16
C ALA A 190 -2.86 -5.16 22.74
N ARG A 191 -3.84 -4.36 23.17
CA ARG A 191 -3.62 -3.09 23.86
C ARG A 191 -2.88 -3.29 25.19
N ASP A 192 -3.19 -4.35 25.93
CA ASP A 192 -2.65 -4.61 27.26
C ASP A 192 -1.33 -5.38 27.24
N VAL A 193 -1.18 -6.34 26.33
CA VAL A 193 -0.02 -7.24 26.26
C VAL A 193 1.02 -6.76 25.23
N GLY A 194 0.60 -5.98 24.22
CA GLY A 194 1.47 -5.48 23.15
C GLY A 194 1.82 -6.52 22.08
N GLU A 195 1.27 -7.73 22.18
CA GLU A 195 1.45 -8.82 21.21
C GLU A 195 0.19 -8.99 20.36
N ARG A 196 0.37 -9.36 19.07
CA ARG A 196 -0.75 -9.67 18.17
C ARG A 196 -1.25 -11.09 18.44
N PRO A 197 -2.53 -11.28 18.79
CA PRO A 197 -3.10 -12.61 18.97
C PRO A 197 -3.12 -13.44 17.68
N GLU A 198 -3.13 -14.76 17.83
CA GLU A 198 -3.37 -15.68 16.71
C GLU A 198 -4.78 -15.46 16.13
N GLY A 199 -4.92 -15.51 14.80
CA GLY A 199 -6.19 -15.22 14.10
C GLY A 199 -6.50 -13.73 13.92
N PHE A 200 -5.67 -12.81 14.43
CA PHE A 200 -5.88 -11.37 14.27
C PHE A 200 -5.96 -10.94 12.80
N ASP A 201 -4.98 -11.37 11.99
CA ASP A 201 -4.89 -10.95 10.59
C ASP A 201 -6.06 -11.52 9.75
N GLU A 202 -6.53 -12.74 10.06
CA GLU A 202 -7.68 -13.37 9.39
C GLU A 202 -8.99 -12.63 9.70
N ASN A 203 -9.27 -12.37 10.98
CA ASN A 203 -10.46 -11.63 11.39
C ASN A 203 -10.43 -10.19 10.88
N LYS A 204 -9.26 -9.54 10.91
CA LYS A 204 -9.05 -8.22 10.32
C LYS A 204 -9.36 -8.23 8.83
N GLU A 205 -8.81 -9.18 8.08
CA GLU A 205 -9.04 -9.28 6.63
C GLU A 205 -10.52 -9.53 6.31
N PHE A 206 -11.21 -10.35 7.11
CA PHE A 206 -12.65 -10.53 6.98
C PHE A 206 -13.42 -9.22 7.14
N VAL A 207 -13.15 -8.46 8.21
CA VAL A 207 -13.80 -7.15 8.45
C VAL A 207 -13.46 -6.14 7.35
N GLU A 208 -12.21 -6.09 6.87
CA GLU A 208 -11.84 -5.24 5.74
C GLU A 208 -12.61 -5.60 4.47
N ARG A 209 -12.80 -6.89 4.20
CA ARG A 209 -13.60 -7.35 3.05
C ARG A 209 -15.06 -6.99 3.21
N LEU A 210 -15.63 -7.14 4.41
CA LEU A 210 -17.00 -6.74 4.71
C LEU A 210 -17.21 -5.24 4.43
N ILE A 211 -16.28 -4.38 4.88
CA ILE A 211 -16.34 -2.93 4.67
C ILE A 211 -16.20 -2.58 3.17
N LYS A 212 -15.21 -3.16 2.48
CA LYS A 212 -14.98 -2.94 1.04
C LYS A 212 -16.18 -3.36 0.19
N ASN A 213 -16.85 -4.44 0.58
CA ASN A 213 -18.03 -4.95 -0.09
C ASN A 213 -19.34 -4.26 0.35
N ARG A 214 -19.26 -3.14 1.09
CA ARG A 214 -20.43 -2.36 1.54
C ARG A 214 -21.42 -3.21 2.36
N GLY A 215 -20.90 -4.12 3.19
CA GLY A 215 -21.68 -5.06 3.97
C GLY A 215 -22.15 -6.29 3.19
N ALA A 216 -21.91 -6.40 1.88
CA ALA A 216 -22.18 -7.66 1.19
C ALA A 216 -21.21 -8.74 1.71
N LEU A 217 -21.78 -9.87 2.15
CA LEU A 217 -20.98 -10.99 2.63
C LEU A 217 -19.97 -11.41 1.55
N PRO A 218 -18.69 -11.63 1.91
CA PRO A 218 -17.74 -12.15 0.96
C PRO A 218 -18.25 -13.51 0.44
N PRO A 219 -18.06 -13.84 -0.85
CA PRO A 219 -18.32 -15.18 -1.33
C PRO A 219 -17.52 -16.17 -0.47
N PRO A 220 -18.07 -17.37 -0.18
CA PRO A 220 -17.31 -18.38 0.55
C PRO A 220 -15.99 -18.61 -0.17
N GLU A 221 -14.88 -18.65 0.57
CA GLU A 221 -13.61 -19.09 0.01
C GLU A 221 -13.79 -20.55 -0.41
N ASP A 222 -13.63 -20.82 -1.72
CA ASP A 222 -13.61 -22.18 -2.23
C ASP A 222 -12.32 -22.84 -1.73
N ASP A 223 -12.42 -23.63 -0.65
CA ASP A 223 -11.36 -24.48 -0.08
C ASP A 223 -10.79 -25.50 -1.09
#